data_AF-A0A966SUA3-F1
#
_entry.id   AF-A0A966SUA3-F1
#
_cell.length_a   1.000
_cell.length_b   1.000
_cell.length_c   1.000
_cell.angle_alpha   90.00
_cell.angle_beta   90.00
_cell.angle_gamma   90.00
#
_symmetry.space_group_name_H-M   'P 1'
#
loop_
_entity.id
_entity.type
_entity.pdbx_description
1 polymer ?
#
loop_
_entity_poly.entity_id
_entity_poly.type
_entity_poly.pdbx_seq_one_letter_code
_entity_poly.pdbx_strand_id
1 'polypeptide(L)'
;MELYHKAVFAFLGLPFSVKLGVFILVNAWAILWLSMRRATMRPGLPLFYLGLVALAIYVQFGSFYQALPARAVTAEQTTAKPRQSFVNFFALYDTYYAARYFVEVGYTGLHSTTAYADSTTGAPLISTSYVRNLQVPETVLPKADAIIEGREIYLPRFSEESWRQFTQEIGYLRQIGFPGWLNQAVHGTPSIQSPLWMHLGGVFSKYLPLSTPWVFDETMDSSEIIPFVDITLFFITSLFVWLGFGFAGMGLTFIYFGINAMANMATIGGGYMQLAAFATLAVGLSLVQIRHTFLGGLFVALAACLNGFFIVFLIPTAPGANYILSSGYPQV
;
A
#
# COMPACT_ATOMS: atom_id res chain seq x y z
N MET A 1 9.28 19.45 23.08
CA MET A 1 8.29 18.43 22.66
C MET A 1 6.89 19.03 22.49
N GLU A 2 6.33 19.71 23.50
CA GLU A 2 4.98 20.30 23.45
C GLU A 2 4.82 21.41 22.38
N LEU A 3 5.84 22.28 22.23
CA LEU A 3 5.84 23.32 21.19
C LEU A 3 5.87 22.74 19.77
N TYR A 4 6.60 21.63 19.59
CA TYR A 4 6.68 20.91 18.32
C TYR A 4 5.33 20.27 17.97
N HIS A 5 4.66 19.65 18.95
CA HIS A 5 3.32 19.12 18.75
C HIS A 5 2.33 20.23 18.37
N LYS A 6 2.30 21.36 19.10
CA LYS A 6 1.41 22.49 18.78
C LYS A 6 1.69 23.07 17.39
N ALA A 7 2.95 23.19 16.99
CA ALA A 7 3.32 23.67 15.66
C ALA A 7 2.92 22.70 14.55
N VAL A 8 3.11 21.39 14.77
CA VAL A 8 2.69 20.35 13.81
C VAL A 8 1.17 20.32 13.68
N PHE A 9 0.41 20.38 14.78
CA PHE A 9 -1.06 20.43 14.73
C PHE A 9 -1.61 21.72 14.10
N ALA A 10 -0.98 22.86 14.37
CA ALA A 10 -1.35 24.13 13.71
C ALA A 10 -1.08 24.09 12.20
N PHE A 11 0.06 23.52 11.78
CA PHE A 11 0.39 23.34 10.37
C PHE A 11 -0.55 22.32 9.69
N LEU A 12 -0.91 21.25 10.40
CA LEU A 12 -1.88 20.24 9.94
C LEU A 12 -3.26 20.85 9.69
N GLY A 13 -3.67 21.87 10.45
CA GLY A 13 -4.93 22.58 10.28
C GLY A 13 -4.98 23.59 9.12
N LEU A 14 -3.86 23.87 8.43
CA LEU A 14 -3.85 24.87 7.36
C LEU A 14 -4.57 24.41 6.09
N PRO A 15 -5.15 25.35 5.31
CA PRO A 15 -5.68 25.07 3.98
C PRO A 15 -4.60 24.50 3.05
N PHE A 16 -5.01 23.62 2.13
CA PHE A 16 -4.13 22.95 1.18
C PHE A 16 -3.23 23.91 0.39
N SER A 17 -3.81 25.02 -0.11
CA SER A 17 -3.09 26.03 -0.89
C SER A 17 -1.95 26.69 -0.10
N VAL A 18 -2.13 26.88 1.21
CA VAL A 18 -1.11 27.46 2.10
C VAL A 18 0.03 26.46 2.31
N LYS A 19 -0.28 25.18 2.53
CA LYS A 19 0.71 24.10 2.65
C LYS A 19 1.53 23.95 1.37
N LEU A 20 0.89 24.00 0.21
CA LEU A 20 1.54 23.96 -1.10
C LEU A 20 2.44 25.19 -1.32
N GLY A 21 2.00 26.39 -0.91
CA GLY A 21 2.80 27.61 -0.96
C GLY A 21 4.06 27.53 -0.08
N VAL A 22 3.92 27.05 1.16
CA VAL A 22 5.06 26.80 2.06
C VAL A 22 6.03 25.79 1.44
N PHE A 23 5.52 24.72 0.84
CA PHE A 23 6.33 23.73 0.13
C PHE A 23 7.15 24.37 -1.00
N ILE A 24 6.51 25.13 -1.90
CA ILE A 24 7.20 25.80 -3.01
C ILE A 24 8.31 26.72 -2.49
N LEU A 25 8.04 27.48 -1.42
CA LEU A 25 9.01 28.40 -0.83
C LEU A 25 10.19 27.67 -0.18
N VAL A 26 9.94 26.57 0.54
CA VAL A 26 11.01 25.75 1.13
C VAL A 26 11.88 25.10 0.05
N ASN A 27 11.27 24.62 -1.05
CA ASN A 27 12.00 24.07 -2.19
C ASN A 27 12.82 25.15 -2.91
N ALA A 28 12.22 26.31 -3.19
CA ALA A 28 12.92 27.43 -3.81
C ALA A 28 14.10 27.89 -2.94
N TRP A 29 13.90 27.98 -1.61
CA TRP A 29 14.96 28.34 -0.67
C TRP A 29 16.07 27.29 -0.64
N ALA A 30 15.76 26.00 -0.60
CA ALA A 30 16.76 24.94 -0.62
C ALA A 30 17.55 24.91 -1.93
N ILE A 31 16.91 25.12 -3.08
CA ILE A 31 17.57 25.26 -4.39
C ILE A 31 18.51 26.47 -4.40
N LEU A 32 18.04 27.63 -3.91
CA LEU A 32 18.86 28.84 -3.80
C LEU A 32 20.04 28.64 -2.84
N TRP A 33 19.82 27.95 -1.73
CA TRP A 33 20.85 27.66 -0.75
C TRP A 33 21.90 26.68 -1.29
N LEU A 34 21.46 25.67 -2.04
CA LEU A 34 22.33 24.71 -2.75
C LEU A 34 23.17 25.39 -3.83
N SER A 35 22.60 26.34 -4.56
CA SER A 35 23.35 27.10 -5.58
C SER A 35 24.37 28.07 -4.96
N MET A 36 24.13 28.55 -3.74
CA MET A 36 25.03 29.46 -3.02
C MET A 36 26.19 28.77 -2.28
N ARG A 37 26.14 27.47 -1.95
CA ARG A 37 27.13 26.79 -1.07
C ARG A 37 27.92 25.66 -1.72
N ARG A 38 28.46 25.89 -2.93
CA ARG A 38 29.25 24.89 -3.71
C ARG A 38 30.53 24.34 -3.07
N ALA A 39 30.98 24.75 -1.88
CA ALA A 39 32.35 24.44 -1.41
C ALA A 39 32.52 23.58 -0.14
N THR A 40 31.53 23.42 0.76
CA THR A 40 31.83 22.84 2.10
C THR A 40 30.76 21.95 2.75
N MET A 41 29.58 21.76 2.16
CA MET A 41 28.53 20.92 2.75
C MET A 41 28.50 19.53 2.12
N ARG A 42 28.30 18.49 2.95
CA ARG A 42 27.90 17.16 2.47
C ARG A 42 26.57 17.31 1.73
N PRO A 43 26.51 17.08 0.41
CA PRO A 43 25.38 17.46 -0.44
C PRO A 43 24.03 16.80 -0.10
N GLY A 44 24.02 15.80 0.80
CA GLY A 44 22.79 15.07 1.17
C GLY A 44 21.90 15.70 2.23
N LEU A 45 22.42 16.58 3.10
CA LEU A 45 21.62 17.12 4.21
C LEU A 45 20.42 18.00 3.77
N PRO A 46 20.55 18.87 2.75
CA PRO A 46 19.43 19.69 2.27
C PRO A 46 18.34 18.85 1.60
N LEU A 47 18.74 17.86 0.79
CA LEU A 47 17.80 16.90 0.18
C LEU A 47 17.06 16.10 1.24
N PHE A 48 17.73 15.75 2.33
CA PHE A 48 17.08 15.10 3.46
C PHE A 48 16.05 16.01 4.14
N TYR A 49 16.35 17.29 4.39
CA TYR A 49 15.37 18.23 4.95
C TYR A 49 14.17 18.45 4.02
N LEU A 50 14.42 18.60 2.71
CA LEU A 50 13.35 18.65 1.71
C LEU A 50 12.51 17.38 1.72
N GLY A 51 13.17 16.23 1.86
CA GLY A 51 12.54 14.94 2.06
C GLY A 51 11.63 14.94 3.29
N LEU A 52 12.08 15.42 4.45
CA LEU A 52 11.25 15.48 5.65
C LEU A 52 10.01 16.35 5.46
N VAL A 53 10.13 17.46 4.75
CA VAL A 53 8.97 18.31 4.41
C VAL A 53 8.02 17.58 3.46
N ALA A 54 8.55 16.92 2.43
CA ALA A 54 7.75 16.09 1.53
C ALA A 54 7.08 14.92 2.27
N LEU A 55 7.74 14.29 3.25
CA LEU A 55 7.17 13.25 4.10
C LEU A 55 6.07 13.79 5.02
N ALA A 56 6.24 14.99 5.58
CA ALA A 56 5.18 15.63 6.35
C ALA A 56 3.95 15.91 5.48
N ILE A 57 4.17 16.25 4.21
CA ILE A 57 3.12 16.42 3.20
C ILE A 57 2.50 15.06 2.82
N TYR A 58 3.31 14.01 2.67
CA TYR A 58 2.88 12.65 2.38
C TYR A 58 1.83 12.14 3.38
N VAL A 59 2.11 12.33 4.66
CA VAL A 59 1.23 11.94 5.76
C VAL A 59 -0.05 12.79 5.77
N GLN A 60 -0.01 14.02 5.24
CA GLN A 60 -1.17 14.90 5.12
C GLN A 60 -2.03 14.67 3.87
N PHE A 61 -1.44 14.12 2.81
CA PHE A 61 -2.10 13.91 1.51
C PHE A 61 -2.90 12.61 1.43
N GLY A 62 -2.89 11.79 2.48
CA GLY A 62 -3.93 10.80 2.68
C GLY A 62 -5.27 11.53 2.69
N SER A 63 -5.94 11.64 1.55
CA SER A 63 -7.35 12.00 1.45
C SER A 63 -8.05 11.02 2.35
N PHE A 64 -8.34 11.45 3.57
CA PHE A 64 -8.87 10.56 4.56
C PHE A 64 -10.22 10.08 4.05
N TYR A 65 -10.29 8.80 3.70
CA TYR A 65 -11.56 8.18 3.39
C TYR A 65 -12.44 8.34 4.62
N GLN A 66 -13.71 8.67 4.38
CA GLN A 66 -14.69 8.70 5.45
C GLN A 66 -14.94 7.26 5.88
N ALA A 67 -14.38 6.88 7.02
CA ALA A 67 -14.67 5.62 7.69
C ALA A 67 -15.77 5.87 8.73
N LEU A 68 -16.69 4.93 8.84
CA LEU A 68 -17.61 4.90 9.96
C LEU A 68 -16.91 4.20 11.13
N PRO A 69 -17.05 4.70 12.38
CA PRO A 69 -16.51 3.98 13.52
C PRO A 69 -17.17 2.60 13.62
N ALA A 70 -16.37 1.53 13.72
CA ALA A 70 -16.84 0.14 13.67
C ALA A 70 -17.95 -0.21 14.68
N ARG A 71 -18.10 0.59 15.76
CA ARG A 71 -19.10 0.40 16.82
C ARG A 71 -20.42 1.16 16.61
N ALA A 72 -20.62 1.90 15.53
CA ALA A 72 -21.81 2.76 15.32
C ALA A 72 -23.10 2.02 14.86
N VAL A 73 -23.21 0.71 15.09
CA VAL A 73 -24.30 -0.12 14.54
C VAL A 73 -25.60 -0.05 15.38
N THR A 74 -25.66 0.74 16.44
CA THR A 74 -26.94 1.06 17.10
C THR A 74 -27.65 2.20 16.35
N ALA A 75 -28.96 2.05 16.11
CA ALA A 75 -29.79 2.99 15.35
C ALA A 75 -29.73 4.45 15.84
N GLU A 76 -29.27 4.66 17.08
CA GLU A 76 -29.12 5.94 17.76
C GLU A 76 -27.86 6.74 17.38
N GLN A 77 -26.88 6.14 16.68
CA GLN A 77 -25.60 6.78 16.34
C GLN A 77 -25.46 7.22 14.87
N THR A 78 -26.58 7.32 14.13
CA THR A 78 -26.63 7.87 12.76
C THR A 78 -26.15 9.33 12.62
N THR A 79 -25.82 10.00 13.73
CA THR A 79 -25.20 11.33 13.78
C THR A 79 -23.68 11.31 13.97
N ALA A 80 -23.05 10.13 14.13
CA ALA A 80 -21.61 10.02 14.31
C ALA A 80 -20.88 10.59 13.09
N LYS A 81 -20.09 11.65 13.32
CA LYS A 81 -19.31 12.30 12.28
C LYS A 81 -18.32 11.28 11.69
N PRO A 82 -18.25 11.10 10.36
CA PRO A 82 -17.32 10.16 9.76
C PRO A 82 -15.89 10.46 10.23
N ARG A 83 -15.19 9.40 10.68
CA ARG A 83 -13.79 9.50 11.07
C ARG A 83 -12.95 9.54 9.79
N GLN A 84 -11.92 10.36 9.82
CA GLN A 84 -10.92 10.40 8.79
C GLN A 84 -10.02 9.17 8.92
N SER A 85 -10.00 8.29 7.91
CA SER A 85 -9.13 7.11 7.85
C SER A 85 -8.20 7.17 6.65
N PHE A 86 -6.94 6.74 6.82
CA PHE A 86 -5.98 6.63 5.72
C PHE A 86 -6.13 5.29 4.95
N VAL A 87 -7.07 4.43 5.36
CA VAL A 87 -7.37 3.16 4.70
C VAL A 87 -8.07 3.44 3.37
N ASN A 88 -7.51 2.94 2.28
CA ASN A 88 -8.18 2.91 1.00
C ASN A 88 -8.95 1.59 0.92
N PHE A 89 -10.25 1.62 1.25
CA PHE A 89 -11.09 0.42 1.31
C PHE A 89 -11.15 -0.36 -0.02
N PHE A 90 -11.08 0.33 -1.15
CA PHE A 90 -11.04 -0.30 -2.47
C PHE A 90 -9.75 -1.07 -2.66
N ALA A 91 -8.61 -0.40 -2.44
CA ALA A 91 -7.31 -1.05 -2.54
C ALA A 91 -7.18 -2.17 -1.52
N LEU A 92 -7.64 -1.99 -0.29
CA LEU A 92 -7.64 -3.02 0.74
C LEU A 92 -8.47 -4.23 0.31
N TYR A 93 -9.69 -4.03 -0.22
CA TYR A 93 -10.52 -5.12 -0.74
C TYR A 93 -9.78 -5.89 -1.84
N ASP A 94 -9.25 -5.18 -2.85
CA ASP A 94 -8.59 -5.80 -4.00
C ASP A 94 -7.24 -6.45 -3.68
N THR A 95 -6.53 -5.97 -2.66
CA THR A 95 -5.17 -6.45 -2.34
C THR A 95 -5.18 -7.45 -1.18
N TYR A 96 -5.83 -7.12 -0.05
CA TYR A 96 -5.86 -8.00 1.11
C TYR A 96 -6.72 -9.24 0.89
N TYR A 97 -7.97 -9.10 0.42
CA TYR A 97 -8.85 -10.27 0.26
C TYR A 97 -8.39 -11.16 -0.88
N ALA A 98 -7.95 -10.57 -1.99
CA ALA A 98 -7.40 -11.33 -3.10
C ALA A 98 -6.19 -12.16 -2.65
N ALA A 99 -5.28 -11.60 -1.85
CA ALA A 99 -4.12 -12.33 -1.34
C ALA A 99 -4.50 -13.38 -0.29
N ARG A 100 -5.30 -13.00 0.71
CA ARG A 100 -5.67 -13.85 1.85
C ARG A 100 -6.36 -15.13 1.42
N TYR A 101 -7.30 -15.00 0.49
CA TYR A 101 -8.15 -16.11 0.02
C TYR A 101 -7.75 -16.57 -1.38
N PHE A 102 -6.52 -16.29 -1.82
CA PHE A 102 -6.08 -16.57 -3.19
C PHE A 102 -6.22 -18.05 -3.58
N VAL A 103 -5.98 -18.96 -2.63
CA VAL A 103 -6.09 -20.41 -2.87
C VAL A 103 -7.52 -20.79 -3.21
N GLU A 104 -8.49 -20.16 -2.54
CA GLU A 104 -9.91 -20.44 -2.70
C GLU A 104 -10.52 -19.68 -3.89
N VAL A 105 -10.29 -18.35 -3.98
CA VAL A 105 -10.95 -17.50 -4.98
C VAL A 105 -10.16 -17.36 -6.29
N GLY A 106 -8.85 -17.57 -6.27
CA GLY A 106 -7.97 -17.33 -7.42
C GLY A 106 -8.01 -15.88 -7.92
N TYR A 107 -7.64 -15.68 -9.18
CA TYR A 107 -7.66 -14.33 -9.79
C TYR A 107 -9.05 -13.82 -10.12
N THR A 108 -10.04 -14.70 -10.24
CA THR A 108 -11.32 -14.38 -10.87
C THR A 108 -12.51 -14.52 -9.94
N GLY A 109 -12.35 -15.19 -8.81
CA GLY A 109 -13.48 -15.57 -7.96
C GLY A 109 -13.87 -14.56 -6.91
N LEU A 110 -13.07 -13.53 -6.65
CA LEU A 110 -13.31 -12.63 -5.52
C LEU A 110 -14.71 -12.00 -5.56
N HIS A 111 -15.13 -11.45 -6.71
CA HIS A 111 -16.44 -10.78 -6.83
C HIS A 111 -17.62 -11.73 -6.70
N SER A 112 -17.58 -12.89 -7.38
CA SER A 112 -18.63 -13.90 -7.31
C SER A 112 -18.74 -14.52 -5.91
N THR A 113 -17.60 -14.75 -5.25
CA THR A 113 -17.53 -15.24 -3.86
C THR A 113 -18.10 -14.20 -2.88
N THR A 114 -17.76 -12.92 -3.04
CA THR A 114 -18.34 -11.83 -2.24
C THR A 114 -19.84 -11.69 -2.47
N ALA A 115 -20.32 -11.80 -3.71
CA ALA A 115 -21.75 -11.76 -4.02
C ALA A 115 -22.52 -12.93 -3.37
N TYR A 116 -21.93 -14.13 -3.37
CA TYR A 116 -22.49 -15.28 -2.68
C TYR A 116 -22.49 -15.08 -1.16
N ALA A 117 -21.36 -14.68 -0.55
CA ALA A 117 -21.27 -14.38 0.87
C ALA A 117 -22.33 -13.34 1.28
N ASP A 118 -22.45 -12.26 0.51
CA ASP A 118 -23.45 -11.21 0.70
C ASP A 118 -24.88 -11.76 0.75
N SER A 119 -25.22 -12.67 -0.17
CA SER A 119 -26.55 -13.29 -0.25
C SER A 119 -26.93 -14.12 0.98
N THR A 120 -25.96 -14.56 1.78
CA THR A 120 -26.19 -15.34 3.00
C THR A 120 -26.40 -14.50 4.25
N THR A 121 -26.13 -13.18 4.20
CA THR A 121 -26.12 -12.31 5.39
C THR A 121 -27.51 -11.79 5.81
N GLY A 122 -28.57 -12.12 5.06
CA GLY A 122 -29.94 -11.66 5.32
C GLY A 122 -30.21 -10.17 5.08
N ALA A 123 -29.16 -9.35 4.88
CA ALA A 123 -29.29 -7.93 4.56
C ALA A 123 -28.19 -7.52 3.56
N PRO A 124 -28.49 -7.50 2.24
CA PRO A 124 -27.48 -7.39 1.20
C PRO A 124 -26.72 -6.05 1.24
N LEU A 125 -25.40 -6.15 1.27
CA LEU A 125 -24.39 -5.11 1.12
C LEU A 125 -24.28 -4.64 -0.33
N ILE A 126 -24.42 -5.59 -1.26
CA ILE A 126 -24.35 -5.31 -2.68
C ILE A 126 -25.78 -5.06 -3.17
N SER A 127 -26.15 -3.81 -3.35
CA SER A 127 -27.48 -3.44 -3.86
C SER A 127 -27.55 -3.40 -5.39
N THR A 128 -26.41 -3.58 -6.08
CA THR A 128 -26.34 -3.57 -7.54
C THR A 128 -26.91 -4.85 -8.15
N SER A 129 -27.45 -4.75 -9.37
CA SER A 129 -27.96 -5.89 -10.12
C SER A 129 -26.86 -6.72 -10.80
N TYR A 130 -25.62 -6.27 -10.77
CA TYR A 130 -24.47 -6.92 -11.40
C TYR A 130 -23.17 -6.67 -10.61
N VAL A 131 -22.16 -7.50 -10.88
CA VAL A 131 -20.76 -7.36 -10.44
C VAL A 131 -19.83 -7.42 -11.66
N ARG A 132 -18.60 -6.93 -11.57
CA ARG A 132 -17.63 -7.08 -12.67
C ARG A 132 -17.23 -8.55 -12.81
N ASN A 133 -17.20 -9.03 -14.05
CA ASN A 133 -16.65 -10.33 -14.39
C ASN A 133 -15.12 -10.25 -14.37
N LEU A 134 -14.45 -10.98 -13.48
CA LEU A 134 -12.99 -10.97 -13.44
C LEU A 134 -12.34 -11.96 -14.41
N GLN A 135 -13.10 -12.93 -14.94
CA GLN A 135 -12.60 -13.82 -15.99
C GLN A 135 -12.48 -13.07 -17.33
N VAL A 136 -13.44 -12.18 -17.61
CA VAL A 136 -13.45 -11.30 -18.79
C VAL A 136 -13.64 -9.86 -18.31
N PRO A 137 -12.54 -9.16 -17.93
CA PRO A 137 -12.58 -7.90 -17.18
C PRO A 137 -13.40 -6.76 -17.79
N GLU A 138 -13.65 -6.81 -19.10
CA GLU A 138 -14.45 -5.82 -19.83
C GLU A 138 -15.98 -6.08 -19.73
N THR A 139 -16.39 -7.15 -19.05
CA THR A 139 -17.79 -7.58 -18.95
C THR A 139 -18.29 -7.54 -17.50
N VAL A 140 -19.60 -7.63 -17.36
CA VAL A 140 -20.31 -7.73 -16.07
C VAL A 140 -21.07 -9.05 -15.99
N LEU A 141 -21.22 -9.56 -14.77
CA LEU A 141 -22.08 -10.69 -14.46
C LEU A 141 -23.33 -10.19 -13.74
N PRO A 142 -24.54 -10.58 -14.15
CA PRO A 142 -25.73 -10.41 -13.34
C PRO A 142 -25.50 -10.97 -11.93
N LYS A 143 -25.99 -10.28 -10.89
CA LYS A 143 -25.74 -10.66 -9.49
C LYS A 143 -26.19 -12.10 -9.20
N ALA A 144 -27.31 -12.53 -9.79
CA ALA A 144 -27.80 -13.90 -9.66
C ALA A 144 -26.80 -14.92 -10.20
N ASP A 145 -26.19 -14.66 -11.36
CA ASP A 145 -25.20 -15.54 -11.97
C ASP A 145 -23.91 -15.55 -11.15
N ALA A 146 -23.48 -14.40 -10.63
CA ALA A 146 -22.33 -14.31 -9.74
C ALA A 146 -22.55 -15.07 -8.41
N ILE A 147 -23.78 -15.07 -7.87
CA ILE A 147 -24.15 -15.87 -6.69
C ILE A 147 -24.05 -17.38 -7.01
N ILE A 148 -24.55 -17.80 -8.18
CA ILE A 148 -24.46 -19.19 -8.63
C ILE A 148 -22.99 -19.60 -8.79
N GLU A 149 -22.18 -18.78 -9.46
CA GLU A 149 -20.75 -19.02 -9.64
C GLU A 149 -20.01 -19.09 -8.29
N GLY A 150 -20.28 -18.16 -7.38
CA GLY A 150 -19.76 -18.15 -6.01
C GLY A 150 -20.03 -19.46 -5.27
N ARG A 151 -21.27 -19.95 -5.35
CA ARG A 151 -21.73 -21.18 -4.69
C ARG A 151 -21.19 -22.45 -5.34
N GLU A 152 -21.18 -22.52 -6.66
CA GLU A 152 -20.93 -23.78 -7.37
C GLU A 152 -19.45 -23.98 -7.73
N ILE A 153 -18.70 -22.89 -7.95
CA ILE A 153 -17.30 -22.96 -8.39
C ILE A 153 -16.33 -22.67 -7.24
N TYR A 154 -16.58 -21.62 -6.46
CA TYR A 154 -15.60 -21.15 -5.48
C TYR A 154 -15.83 -21.70 -4.08
N LEU A 155 -17.08 -21.75 -3.59
CA LEU A 155 -17.39 -22.32 -2.26
C LEU A 155 -16.80 -23.72 -2.03
N PRO A 156 -16.82 -24.68 -3.00
CA PRO A 156 -16.25 -26.00 -2.78
C PRO A 156 -14.72 -26.01 -2.53
N ARG A 157 -14.03 -24.90 -2.80
CA ARG A 157 -12.59 -24.73 -2.55
C ARG A 157 -12.30 -24.23 -1.14
N PHE A 158 -13.29 -23.66 -0.46
CA PHE A 158 -13.16 -23.21 0.92
C PHE A 158 -13.24 -24.39 1.88
N SER A 159 -12.39 -24.36 2.89
CA SER A 159 -12.68 -25.08 4.14
C SER A 159 -13.83 -24.38 4.88
N GLU A 160 -14.55 -25.11 5.73
CA GLU A 160 -15.61 -24.52 6.56
C GLU A 160 -15.08 -23.33 7.39
N GLU A 161 -13.88 -23.46 7.94
CA GLU A 161 -13.23 -22.40 8.71
C GLU A 161 -12.83 -21.20 7.84
N SER A 162 -12.23 -21.42 6.66
CA SER A 162 -11.90 -20.33 5.73
C SER A 162 -13.16 -19.58 5.29
N TRP A 163 -14.26 -20.30 5.02
CA TRP A 163 -15.52 -19.70 4.60
C TRP A 163 -16.15 -18.86 5.72
N ARG A 164 -16.13 -19.37 6.95
CA ARG A 164 -16.58 -18.66 8.14
C ARG A 164 -15.79 -17.36 8.35
N GLN A 165 -14.46 -17.41 8.18
CA GLN A 165 -13.62 -16.21 8.27
C GLN A 165 -13.93 -15.22 7.13
N PHE A 166 -14.03 -15.69 5.89
CA PHE A 166 -14.34 -14.85 4.74
C PHE A 166 -15.67 -14.10 4.95
N THR A 167 -16.74 -14.81 5.29
CA THR A 167 -18.06 -14.21 5.52
C THR A 167 -18.07 -13.26 6.71
N GLN A 168 -17.35 -13.58 7.80
CA GLN A 168 -17.19 -12.68 8.94
C GLN A 168 -16.44 -11.39 8.57
N GLU A 169 -15.36 -11.48 7.80
CA GLU A 169 -14.57 -10.33 7.35
C GLU A 169 -15.34 -9.45 6.35
N ILE A 170 -16.10 -10.05 5.41
CA ILE A 170 -17.06 -9.30 4.54
C ILE A 170 -18.13 -8.60 5.40
N GLY A 171 -18.61 -9.25 6.45
CA GLY A 171 -19.52 -8.65 7.43
C GLY A 171 -18.90 -7.48 8.21
N TYR A 172 -17.59 -7.55 8.51
CA TYR A 172 -16.86 -6.47 9.17
C TYR A 172 -16.65 -5.27 8.24
N LEU A 173 -16.36 -5.50 6.96
CA LEU A 173 -16.26 -4.47 5.92
C LEU A 173 -17.52 -3.60 5.80
N ARG A 174 -18.70 -4.18 6.05
CA ARG A 174 -19.97 -3.44 6.14
C ARG A 174 -19.91 -2.31 7.16
N GLN A 175 -19.28 -2.58 8.31
CA GLN A 175 -19.37 -1.73 9.50
C GLN A 175 -18.41 -0.54 9.40
N ILE A 176 -17.30 -0.70 8.69
CA ILE A 176 -16.21 0.28 8.68
C ILE A 176 -16.21 1.21 7.45
N GLY A 177 -16.75 0.77 6.31
CA GLY A 177 -16.78 1.58 5.10
C GLY A 177 -18.07 2.40 4.94
N PHE A 178 -18.02 3.41 4.07
CA PHE A 178 -19.16 4.29 3.81
C PHE A 178 -20.30 3.58 3.04
N PRO A 179 -21.58 3.93 3.22
CA PRO A 179 -22.69 3.24 2.55
C PRO A 179 -22.49 3.14 1.02
N GLY A 180 -22.58 1.93 0.48
CA GLY A 180 -22.45 1.66 -0.95
C GLY A 180 -21.02 1.56 -1.48
N TRP A 181 -19.98 1.67 -0.65
CA TRP A 181 -18.60 1.49 -1.09
C TRP A 181 -18.34 0.11 -1.70
N LEU A 182 -18.91 -0.96 -1.12
CA LEU A 182 -18.70 -2.32 -1.60
C LEU A 182 -19.32 -2.54 -2.99
N ASN A 183 -20.42 -1.84 -3.31
CA ASN A 183 -20.98 -1.82 -4.68
C ASN A 183 -19.95 -1.35 -5.70
N GLN A 184 -19.22 -0.28 -5.35
CA GLN A 184 -18.16 0.25 -6.21
C GLN A 184 -16.96 -0.70 -6.26
N ALA A 185 -16.62 -1.36 -5.15
CA ALA A 185 -15.49 -2.29 -5.10
C ALA A 185 -15.71 -3.51 -6.00
N VAL A 186 -16.90 -4.12 -5.98
CA VAL A 186 -17.24 -5.24 -6.88
C VAL A 186 -17.43 -4.83 -8.35
N HIS A 187 -17.38 -3.53 -8.65
CA HIS A 187 -17.34 -2.97 -10.01
C HIS A 187 -15.94 -2.54 -10.44
N GLY A 188 -15.00 -2.45 -9.49
CA GLY A 188 -13.62 -2.06 -9.71
C GLY A 188 -12.87 -3.05 -10.58
N THR A 189 -11.83 -2.57 -11.25
CA THR A 189 -10.85 -3.44 -11.89
C THR A 189 -9.93 -3.97 -10.79
N PRO A 190 -9.82 -5.31 -10.60
CA PRO A 190 -9.03 -5.85 -9.51
C PRO A 190 -7.56 -5.51 -9.72
N SER A 191 -6.83 -5.37 -8.62
CA SER A 191 -5.38 -5.28 -8.64
C SER A 191 -4.80 -6.63 -9.08
N ILE A 192 -4.32 -6.73 -10.32
CA ILE A 192 -3.67 -7.95 -10.82
C ILE A 192 -2.25 -7.98 -10.26
N GLN A 193 -2.06 -8.71 -9.18
CA GLN A 193 -0.75 -8.94 -8.57
C GLN A 193 -0.14 -10.27 -9.04
N SER A 194 1.18 -10.39 -8.99
CA SER A 194 1.86 -11.64 -9.38
C SER A 194 1.48 -12.82 -8.47
N PRO A 195 1.63 -14.08 -8.94
CA PRO A 195 1.35 -15.25 -8.10
C PRO A 195 2.21 -15.28 -6.83
N LEU A 196 3.47 -14.84 -6.92
CA LEU A 196 4.35 -14.78 -5.76
C LEU A 196 3.88 -13.73 -4.75
N TRP A 197 3.43 -12.58 -5.23
CA TRP A 197 2.88 -11.54 -4.37
C TRP A 197 1.61 -12.04 -3.66
N MET A 198 0.70 -12.69 -4.40
CA MET A 198 -0.53 -13.26 -3.83
C MET A 198 -0.21 -14.31 -2.75
N HIS A 199 0.78 -15.17 -3.00
CA HIS A 199 1.20 -16.18 -2.04
C HIS A 199 1.77 -15.56 -0.76
N LEU A 200 2.72 -14.62 -0.88
CA LEU A 200 3.33 -13.97 0.28
C LEU A 200 2.30 -13.14 1.05
N GLY A 201 1.47 -12.37 0.36
CA GLY A 201 0.36 -11.64 0.97
C GLY A 201 -0.64 -12.57 1.65
N GLY A 202 -0.94 -13.74 1.08
CA GLY A 202 -1.78 -14.76 1.70
C GLY A 202 -1.18 -15.32 2.99
N VAL A 203 0.13 -15.55 3.03
CA VAL A 203 0.83 -16.00 4.24
C VAL A 203 0.82 -14.93 5.32
N PHE A 204 1.16 -13.69 5.00
CA PHE A 204 1.20 -12.60 5.98
C PHE A 204 -0.19 -12.22 6.49
N SER A 205 -1.20 -12.18 5.63
CA SER A 205 -2.57 -11.80 6.00
C SER A 205 -3.19 -12.79 6.98
N LYS A 206 -2.85 -14.09 6.93
CA LYS A 206 -3.32 -15.08 7.93
C LYS A 206 -2.97 -14.70 9.37
N TYR A 207 -1.84 -14.02 9.58
CA TYR A 207 -1.44 -13.53 10.91
C TYR A 207 -2.08 -12.18 11.28
N LEU A 208 -2.76 -11.53 10.33
CA LEU A 208 -3.39 -10.22 10.45
C LEU A 208 -4.89 -10.26 10.07
N PRO A 209 -5.74 -11.08 10.72
CA PRO A 209 -7.18 -11.08 10.45
C PRO A 209 -7.81 -9.72 10.70
N LEU A 210 -8.69 -9.29 9.79
CA LEU A 210 -9.38 -8.00 9.86
C LEU A 210 -10.44 -7.98 10.95
N SER A 211 -11.07 -9.12 11.22
CA SER A 211 -12.20 -9.21 12.16
C SER A 211 -11.79 -9.39 13.63
N THR A 212 -10.50 -9.52 13.93
CA THR A 212 -10.01 -9.71 15.30
C THR A 212 -9.56 -8.36 15.87
N PRO A 213 -10.10 -7.91 17.02
CA PRO A 213 -9.60 -6.72 17.71
C PRO A 213 -8.12 -6.91 18.07
N TRP A 214 -7.29 -5.94 17.71
CA TRP A 214 -5.87 -5.96 18.04
C TRP A 214 -5.59 -5.21 19.35
N VAL A 215 -4.39 -5.43 19.90
CA VAL A 215 -3.89 -4.98 21.22
C VAL A 215 -4.14 -3.48 21.54
N PHE A 216 -4.39 -2.65 20.53
CA PHE A 216 -4.72 -1.23 20.69
C PHE A 216 -6.23 -1.01 20.82
N ASP A 217 -6.83 -1.63 21.84
CA ASP A 217 -8.28 -1.92 22.02
C ASP A 217 -9.24 -0.69 22.00
N GLU A 218 -8.74 0.54 21.86
CA GLU A 218 -9.57 1.76 21.89
C GLU A 218 -9.26 2.80 20.80
N THR A 219 -8.09 2.76 20.14
CA THR A 219 -7.65 3.86 19.27
C THR A 219 -7.62 3.51 17.78
N MET A 220 -7.37 2.23 17.45
CA MET A 220 -7.13 1.79 16.09
C MET A 220 -7.89 0.50 15.77
N ASP A 221 -8.68 0.55 14.70
CA ASP A 221 -9.34 -0.64 14.15
C ASP A 221 -8.32 -1.52 13.42
N SER A 222 -8.56 -2.83 13.37
CA SER A 222 -7.70 -3.81 12.70
C SER A 222 -7.48 -3.48 11.21
N SER A 223 -8.48 -2.85 10.58
CA SER A 223 -8.40 -2.33 9.21
C SER A 223 -7.37 -1.20 9.04
N GLU A 224 -7.08 -0.45 10.10
CA GLU A 224 -6.06 0.60 10.11
C GLU A 224 -4.66 0.02 10.31
N ILE A 225 -4.51 -1.18 10.89
CA ILE A 225 -3.19 -1.80 11.12
C ILE A 225 -2.59 -2.32 9.81
N ILE A 226 -3.41 -2.88 8.93
CA ILE A 226 -2.93 -3.53 7.71
C ILE A 226 -2.11 -2.60 6.80
N PRO A 227 -2.54 -1.35 6.53
CA PRO A 227 -1.74 -0.45 5.72
C PRO A 227 -0.43 0.02 6.40
N PHE A 228 -0.22 -0.21 7.70
CA PHE A 228 1.10 0.00 8.31
C PHE A 228 2.16 -0.95 7.77
N VAL A 229 1.77 -2.05 7.11
CA VAL A 229 2.73 -2.89 6.37
C VAL A 229 3.44 -2.06 5.30
N ASP A 230 2.70 -1.26 4.52
CA ASP A 230 3.30 -0.41 3.49
C ASP A 230 4.10 0.75 4.10
N ILE A 231 3.64 1.35 5.20
CA ILE A 231 4.41 2.36 5.95
C ILE A 231 5.75 1.75 6.43
N THR A 232 5.72 0.53 6.95
CA THR A 232 6.92 -0.18 7.42
C THR A 232 7.86 -0.48 6.25
N LEU A 233 7.33 -0.96 5.12
CA LEU A 233 8.12 -1.19 3.90
C LEU A 233 8.76 0.10 3.38
N PHE A 234 8.06 1.23 3.44
CA PHE A 234 8.61 2.54 3.09
C PHE A 234 9.79 2.95 3.99
N PHE A 235 9.68 2.77 5.31
CA PHE A 235 10.77 3.07 6.23
C PHE A 235 11.96 2.12 6.06
N ILE A 236 11.71 0.81 5.87
CA ILE A 236 12.75 -0.16 5.53
C ILE A 236 13.48 0.28 4.24
N THR A 237 12.71 0.63 3.20
CA THR A 237 13.28 1.10 1.93
C THR A 237 14.18 2.31 2.14
N SER A 238 13.69 3.29 2.89
CA SER A 238 14.40 4.54 3.16
C SER A 238 15.69 4.31 3.96
N LEU A 239 15.64 3.40 4.95
CA LEU A 239 16.82 2.95 5.70
C LEU A 239 17.86 2.31 4.79
N PHE A 240 17.48 1.36 3.92
CA PHE A 240 18.43 0.72 3.02
C PHE A 240 18.96 1.70 1.96
N VAL A 241 18.14 2.60 1.43
CA VAL A 241 18.60 3.66 0.52
C VAL A 241 19.59 4.59 1.23
N TRP A 242 19.36 4.92 2.49
CA TRP A 242 20.34 5.68 3.29
C TRP A 242 21.67 4.93 3.45
N LEU A 243 21.62 3.63 3.77
CA LEU A 243 22.83 2.82 3.93
C LEU A 243 23.62 2.71 2.62
N GLY A 244 22.95 2.58 1.48
CA GLY A 244 23.59 2.47 0.16
C GLY A 244 24.05 3.81 -0.43
N PHE A 245 23.21 4.83 -0.38
CA PHE A 245 23.37 6.07 -1.14
C PHE A 245 23.47 7.32 -0.26
N GLY A 246 23.52 7.14 1.07
CA GLY A 246 23.62 8.23 2.04
C GLY A 246 22.34 9.05 2.15
N PHE A 247 22.43 10.17 2.88
CA PHE A 247 21.28 11.05 3.16
C PHE A 247 20.64 11.64 1.91
N ALA A 248 21.42 11.81 0.84
CA ALA A 248 20.91 12.29 -0.45
C ALA A 248 19.89 11.31 -1.03
N GLY A 249 20.21 10.01 -1.07
CA GLY A 249 19.30 8.98 -1.56
C GLY A 249 18.02 8.92 -0.73
N MET A 250 18.15 8.94 0.60
CA MET A 250 16.97 8.90 1.50
C MET A 250 16.08 10.13 1.33
N GLY A 251 16.68 11.31 1.20
CA GLY A 251 15.96 12.55 0.90
C GLY A 251 15.18 12.47 -0.41
N LEU A 252 15.79 11.92 -1.47
CA LEU A 252 15.11 11.69 -2.75
C LEU A 252 13.97 10.68 -2.63
N THR A 253 14.12 9.61 -1.84
CA THR A 253 13.02 8.67 -1.55
C THR A 253 11.85 9.40 -0.91
N PHE A 254 12.11 10.20 0.13
CA PHE A 254 11.06 10.96 0.80
C PHE A 254 10.39 12.00 -0.11
N ILE A 255 11.18 12.69 -0.95
CA ILE A 255 10.64 13.61 -1.97
C ILE A 255 9.73 12.85 -2.94
N TYR A 256 10.21 11.74 -3.51
CA TYR A 256 9.44 10.94 -4.47
C TYR A 256 8.10 10.53 -3.88
N PHE A 257 8.08 9.90 -2.71
CA PHE A 257 6.83 9.47 -2.09
C PHE A 257 5.95 10.66 -1.68
N GLY A 258 6.54 11.73 -1.18
CA GLY A 258 5.80 12.88 -0.69
C GLY A 258 5.16 13.78 -1.74
N ILE A 259 5.69 13.82 -2.96
CA ILE A 259 5.14 14.65 -4.04
C ILE A 259 4.42 13.85 -5.13
N ASN A 260 4.75 12.57 -5.28
CA ASN A 260 4.15 11.77 -6.33
C ASN A 260 2.73 11.38 -5.92
N ALA A 261 1.75 11.97 -6.60
CA ALA A 261 0.33 11.68 -6.39
C ALA A 261 0.02 10.18 -6.53
N MET A 262 0.75 9.45 -7.40
CA MET A 262 0.59 8.01 -7.53
C MET A 262 1.18 7.27 -6.32
N ALA A 263 2.27 7.76 -5.73
CA ALA A 263 2.89 7.14 -4.57
C ALA A 263 2.19 7.50 -3.24
N ASN A 264 1.25 8.46 -3.27
CA ASN A 264 0.50 8.93 -2.12
C ASN A 264 -0.17 7.78 -1.35
N MET A 265 -0.18 7.88 -0.03
CA MET A 265 -0.86 6.96 0.87
C MET A 265 -2.34 6.74 0.50
N ALA A 266 -3.07 7.76 0.06
CA ALA A 266 -4.46 7.57 -0.36
C ALA A 266 -4.62 6.59 -1.54
N THR A 267 -3.62 6.55 -2.43
CA THR A 267 -3.68 5.74 -3.66
C THR A 267 -3.01 4.38 -3.45
N ILE A 268 -1.78 4.36 -2.95
CA ILE A 268 -0.97 3.14 -2.79
C ILE A 268 -0.85 2.71 -1.33
N GLY A 269 -0.70 3.64 -0.39
CA GLY A 269 -0.35 3.28 0.99
C GLY A 269 -1.52 2.88 1.90
N GLY A 270 -2.77 3.08 1.49
CA GLY A 270 -3.97 2.66 2.22
C GLY A 270 -4.42 1.24 1.90
N GLY A 271 -3.68 0.52 1.05
CA GLY A 271 -3.93 -0.87 0.71
C GLY A 271 -3.04 -1.84 1.52
N TYR A 272 -2.86 -3.04 1.00
CA TYR A 272 -2.03 -4.07 1.61
C TYR A 272 -0.85 -4.40 0.70
N MET A 273 0.38 -4.32 1.22
CA MET A 273 1.63 -4.75 0.57
C MET A 273 1.90 -4.15 -0.84
N GLN A 274 1.34 -2.99 -1.16
CA GLN A 274 1.52 -2.37 -2.47
C GLN A 274 2.96 -1.90 -2.72
N LEU A 275 3.72 -1.62 -1.66
CA LEU A 275 5.12 -1.22 -1.77
C LEU A 275 6.10 -2.39 -1.80
N ALA A 276 5.64 -3.64 -1.68
CA ALA A 276 6.51 -4.81 -1.51
C ALA A 276 7.53 -4.96 -2.65
N ALA A 277 7.10 -4.86 -3.91
CA ALA A 277 8.00 -4.99 -5.05
C ALA A 277 9.03 -3.86 -5.11
N PHE A 278 8.59 -2.61 -4.94
CA PHE A 278 9.46 -1.44 -4.93
C PHE A 278 10.48 -1.50 -3.79
N ALA A 279 10.00 -1.80 -2.57
CA ALA A 279 10.85 -1.91 -1.39
C ALA A 279 11.91 -2.99 -1.58
N THR A 280 11.51 -4.15 -2.09
CA THR A 280 12.44 -5.26 -2.36
C THR A 280 13.49 -4.86 -3.40
N LEU A 281 13.10 -4.15 -4.47
CA LEU A 281 14.04 -3.66 -5.49
C LEU A 281 15.03 -2.67 -4.90
N ALA A 282 14.54 -1.65 -4.17
CA ALA A 282 15.37 -0.62 -3.58
C ALA A 282 16.34 -1.20 -2.54
N VAL A 283 15.88 -2.12 -1.69
CA VAL A 283 16.74 -2.89 -0.76
C VAL A 283 17.80 -3.65 -1.54
N GLY A 284 17.42 -4.35 -2.62
CA GLY A 284 18.36 -5.11 -3.45
C GLY A 284 19.45 -4.23 -4.06
N LEU A 285 19.08 -3.10 -4.67
CA LEU A 285 20.03 -2.14 -5.26
C LEU A 285 20.96 -1.53 -4.19
N SER A 286 20.41 -1.17 -3.02
CA SER A 286 21.20 -0.69 -1.90
C SER A 286 22.19 -1.73 -1.39
N LEU A 287 21.79 -2.99 -1.29
CA LEU A 287 22.68 -4.10 -0.89
C LEU A 287 23.83 -4.29 -1.88
N VAL A 288 23.56 -4.22 -3.19
CA VAL A 288 24.62 -4.22 -4.22
C VAL A 288 25.59 -3.07 -4.00
N GLN A 289 25.07 -1.87 -3.72
CA GLN A 289 25.88 -0.66 -3.49
C GLN A 289 26.79 -0.79 -2.26
N ILE A 290 26.34 -1.44 -1.18
CA ILE A 290 27.17 -1.74 0.01
C ILE A 290 27.94 -3.08 -0.09
N ARG A 291 28.16 -3.58 -1.32
CA ARG A 291 28.97 -4.77 -1.64
C ARG A 291 28.40 -6.12 -1.15
N HIS A 292 27.13 -6.19 -0.78
CA HIS A 292 26.41 -7.45 -0.53
C HIS A 292 25.73 -7.96 -1.82
N THR A 293 26.53 -8.22 -2.87
CA THR A 293 26.05 -8.49 -4.24
C THR A 293 25.12 -9.70 -4.34
N PHE A 294 25.42 -10.80 -3.65
CA PHE A 294 24.58 -12.00 -3.67
C PHE A 294 23.17 -11.72 -3.12
N LEU A 295 23.09 -11.13 -1.92
CA LEU A 295 21.81 -10.76 -1.32
C LEU A 295 21.11 -9.68 -2.14
N GLY A 296 21.85 -8.70 -2.65
CA GLY A 296 21.30 -7.68 -3.54
C GLY A 296 20.65 -8.28 -4.79
N GLY A 297 21.33 -9.22 -5.45
CA GLY A 297 20.80 -9.96 -6.59
C GLY A 297 19.55 -10.78 -6.25
N LEU A 298 19.53 -11.45 -5.08
CA LEU A 298 18.37 -12.20 -4.61
C LEU A 298 17.14 -11.29 -4.42
N PHE A 299 17.31 -10.12 -3.80
CA PHE A 299 16.23 -9.15 -3.62
C PHE A 299 15.76 -8.56 -4.96
N VAL A 300 16.67 -8.25 -5.89
CA VAL A 300 16.27 -7.81 -7.25
C VAL A 300 15.46 -8.91 -7.98
N ALA A 301 15.85 -10.18 -7.84
CA ALA A 301 15.09 -11.32 -8.38
C ALA A 301 13.72 -11.45 -7.76
N LEU A 302 13.64 -11.35 -6.44
CA LEU A 302 12.37 -11.35 -5.72
C LEU A 302 11.46 -10.20 -6.18
N ALA A 303 12.00 -8.99 -6.35
CA ALA A 303 11.23 -7.83 -6.79
C ALA A 303 10.63 -8.02 -8.20
N ALA A 304 11.38 -8.62 -9.14
CA ALA A 304 10.85 -8.91 -10.47
C ALA A 304 9.74 -9.96 -10.42
N CYS A 305 9.89 -10.99 -9.59
CA CYS A 305 8.85 -12.00 -9.39
C CYS A 305 7.58 -11.40 -8.77
N LEU A 306 7.72 -10.40 -7.87
CA LEU A 306 6.60 -9.75 -7.21
C LEU A 306 5.73 -8.90 -8.14
N ASN A 307 6.28 -8.32 -9.21
CA ASN A 307 5.56 -7.35 -10.06
C ASN A 307 5.53 -7.72 -11.54
N GLY A 308 6.04 -8.91 -11.90
CA GLY A 308 6.11 -9.36 -13.30
C GLY A 308 7.03 -8.53 -14.20
N PHE A 309 7.80 -7.58 -13.65
CA PHE A 309 8.75 -6.76 -14.40
C PHE A 309 10.05 -7.53 -14.68
N PHE A 310 9.96 -8.56 -15.52
CA PHE A 310 11.14 -9.29 -16.02
C PHE A 310 12.09 -8.39 -16.83
N ILE A 311 11.62 -7.22 -17.30
CA ILE A 311 12.41 -6.25 -18.07
C ILE A 311 13.66 -5.80 -17.32
N VAL A 312 13.64 -5.73 -15.98
CA VAL A 312 14.81 -5.34 -15.19
C VAL A 312 15.98 -6.33 -15.38
N PHE A 313 15.68 -7.59 -15.70
CA PHE A 313 16.70 -8.61 -16.03
C PHE A 313 17.14 -8.60 -17.49
N LEU A 314 16.37 -7.97 -18.37
CA LEU A 314 16.72 -7.85 -19.79
C LEU A 314 17.67 -6.67 -20.05
N ILE A 315 17.75 -5.70 -19.14
CA ILE A 315 18.79 -4.67 -19.17
C ILE A 315 20.07 -5.32 -18.65
N PRO A 316 21.08 -5.57 -19.50
CA PRO A 316 22.32 -6.16 -19.03
C PRO A 316 22.88 -5.25 -17.92
N THR A 317 23.10 -5.76 -16.72
CA THR A 317 23.88 -5.10 -15.67
C THR A 317 25.38 -5.04 -16.04
N ALA A 318 25.67 -4.97 -17.35
CA ALA A 318 26.94 -5.17 -18.00
C ALA A 318 28.02 -4.10 -17.77
N PRO A 319 27.80 -2.91 -17.20
CA PRO A 319 28.95 -2.05 -16.89
C PRO A 319 29.85 -2.64 -15.78
N GLY A 320 29.31 -3.50 -14.90
CA GLY A 320 30.04 -4.03 -13.74
C GLY A 320 31.01 -5.19 -14.05
N ALA A 321 30.68 -6.03 -15.03
CA ALA A 321 31.53 -7.18 -15.37
C ALA A 321 32.86 -6.75 -16.03
N ASN A 322 32.85 -5.67 -16.80
CA ASN A 322 34.06 -5.13 -17.43
C ASN A 322 34.89 -4.23 -16.50
N TYR A 323 34.32 -3.69 -15.43
CA TYR A 323 35.07 -2.87 -14.46
C TYR A 323 35.87 -3.74 -13.48
N ILE A 324 35.34 -4.89 -13.06
CA ILE A 324 36.05 -5.84 -12.17
C ILE A 324 37.19 -6.55 -12.91
N LEU A 325 37.11 -6.70 -14.24
CA LEU A 325 38.18 -7.27 -15.06
C LEU A 325 39.20 -6.24 -15.57
N SER A 326 38.90 -4.93 -15.52
CA SER A 326 39.81 -3.87 -15.99
C SER A 326 40.50 -3.08 -14.87
N SER A 327 40.01 -3.12 -13.63
CA SER A 327 40.76 -2.61 -12.48
C SER A 327 41.82 -3.62 -12.05
N GLY A 328 42.94 -3.65 -12.78
CA GLY A 328 44.15 -4.33 -12.37
C GLY A 328 44.52 -3.94 -10.93
N TYR A 329 44.38 -4.88 -10.00
CA TYR A 329 45.02 -4.78 -8.70
C TYR A 329 46.54 -4.68 -8.94
N PRO A 330 47.23 -3.65 -8.42
CA PRO A 330 48.69 -3.70 -8.36
C PRO A 330 49.07 -4.90 -7.49
N GLN A 331 49.86 -5.81 -8.04
CA GLN A 331 50.47 -6.86 -7.24
C GLN A 331 51.42 -6.19 -6.25
N VAL A 332 51.17 -6.41 -4.96
CA VAL A 332 52.08 -6.11 -3.87
C VAL A 332 52.74 -7.41 -3.45
#